data_AF-A0A3N5UFY8-F1
#
_entry.id   AF-A0A3N5UFY8-F1
#
_cell.length_a   1.000
_cell.length_b   1.000
_cell.length_c   1.000
_cell.angle_alpha   90.00
_cell.angle_beta   90.00
_cell.angle_gamma   90.00
#
_symmetry.space_group_name_H-M   'P 1'
#
loop_
_entity.id
_entity.type
_entity.pdbx_description
1 polymer ?
#
loop_
_entity_poly.entity_id
_entity_poly.type
_entity_poly.pdbx_seq_one_letter_code
_entity_poly.pdbx_strand_id
1 'polypeptide(L)' 'PAIFIRAPRLVEARPPAQVIARLADGTAVAAAAGRLLVTSFHPELSRDLRFHEYFLEMVRS' A
#
# COMPACT_ATOMS: atom_id res chain seq x y z
N PRO A 1 -2.20 -8.76 8.31
CA PRO A 1 -0.76 -9.05 7.98
C PRO A 1 -0.54 -8.80 6.49
N ALA A 2 0.67 -8.41 6.08
CA ALA A 2 0.99 -8.23 4.66
C ALA A 2 1.62 -9.51 4.07
N ILE A 3 1.20 -9.92 2.87
CA ILE A 3 1.64 -11.15 2.19
C ILE A 3 2.38 -10.78 0.90
N PHE A 4 3.62 -11.23 0.74
CA PHE A 4 4.48 -10.89 -0.38
C PHE A 4 4.80 -12.14 -1.21
N ILE A 5 4.55 -12.09 -2.53
CA ILE A 5 4.86 -13.19 -3.45
C ILE A 5 5.62 -12.60 -4.64
N ARG A 6 6.95 -12.76 -4.65
CA ARG A 6 7.84 -12.16 -5.67
C ARG A 6 7.53 -10.66 -5.88
N ALA A 7 7.32 -9.97 -4.76
CA ALA A 7 6.87 -8.59 -4.74
C ALA A 7 7.90 -7.63 -5.38
N PRO A 8 7.44 -6.61 -6.12
CA PRO A 8 8.31 -5.52 -6.53
C PRO A 8 8.79 -4.72 -5.31
N ARG A 9 9.94 -4.04 -5.44
CA ARG A 9 10.46 -3.16 -4.38
C ARG A 9 10.11 -1.70 -4.68
N LEU A 10 9.41 -1.04 -3.76
CA LEU A 10 9.19 0.41 -3.81
C LEU A 10 10.45 1.12 -3.33
N VAL A 11 11.30 1.53 -4.27
CA VAL A 11 12.59 2.18 -3.98
C VAL A 11 12.38 3.64 -3.55
N GLU A 12 11.41 4.33 -4.15
CA GLU A 12 11.15 5.74 -3.87
C GLU A 12 9.69 6.11 -4.18
N ALA A 13 9.15 7.08 -3.43
CA ALA A 13 7.95 7.82 -3.79
C ALA A 13 8.26 9.32 -3.69
N ARG A 14 7.85 10.09 -4.70
CA ARG A 14 8.05 11.54 -4.77
C ARG A 14 6.70 12.25 -4.82
N PRO A 15 6.59 13.50 -4.33
CA PRO A 15 5.36 14.27 -4.42
C PRO A 15 4.79 14.27 -5.86
N PRO A 16 3.48 14.06 -6.02
CA PRO A 16 2.45 14.02 -4.96
C PRO A 16 2.29 12.67 -4.25
N ALA A 17 3.08 11.64 -4.60
CA ALA A 17 3.00 10.33 -3.96
C ALA A 17 3.64 10.33 -2.57
N GLN A 18 2.96 9.69 -1.61
CA GLN A 18 3.40 9.56 -0.23
C GLN A 18 3.43 8.10 0.18
N VAL A 19 4.49 7.69 0.89
CA VAL A 19 4.57 6.35 1.49
C VAL A 19 3.63 6.29 2.68
N ILE A 20 2.69 5.34 2.66
CA ILE A 20 1.67 5.16 3.72
C ILE A 20 1.90 3.92 4.58
N ALA A 21 2.77 3.00 4.15
CA ALA A 21 3.13 1.82 4.93
C ALA A 21 4.58 1.41 4.70
N ARG A 22 5.24 0.99 5.80
CA ARG A 22 6.60 0.46 5.84
C ARG A 22 6.65 -0.83 6.65
N LEU A 23 7.60 -1.70 6.31
CA LEU A 23 8.00 -2.82 7.15
C LEU A 23 8.84 -2.33 8.33
N ALA A 24 9.08 -3.23 9.30
CA ALA A 24 9.88 -2.92 10.49
C ALA A 24 11.33 -2.49 10.15
N ASP A 25 11.87 -2.95 9.03
CA ASP A 25 13.19 -2.57 8.51
C ASP A 25 13.19 -1.23 7.74
N GLY A 26 12.04 -0.55 7.65
CA GLY A 26 11.88 0.73 6.95
C GLY A 26 11.53 0.62 5.47
N THR A 27 11.55 -0.59 4.88
CA THR A 27 11.17 -0.81 3.47
C THR A 27 9.75 -0.34 3.21
N ALA A 28 9.56 0.57 2.26
CA ALA A 28 8.25 1.03 1.84
C ALA A 28 7.51 -0.07 1.06
N VAL A 29 6.23 -0.27 1.37
CA VAL A 29 5.41 -1.35 0.77
C VAL A 29 4.03 -0.90 0.32
N ALA A 30 3.64 0.33 0.62
CA ALA A 30 2.47 0.98 0.01
C ALA A 30 2.67 2.49 -0.11
N ALA A 31 2.08 3.07 -1.15
CA ALA A 31 2.06 4.51 -1.36
C ALA A 31 0.73 4.94 -1.98
N ALA A 32 0.39 6.21 -1.83
CA ALA A 32 -0.80 6.81 -2.41
C ALA A 32 -0.51 8.18 -3.05
N ALA A 33 -1.20 8.51 -4.12
CA ALA A 33 -1.12 9.80 -4.81
C ALA A 33 -2.48 10.18 -5.42
N GLY A 34 -3.19 11.13 -4.81
CA GLY A 34 -4.56 11.45 -5.20
C GLY A 34 -5.45 10.20 -5.10
N ARG A 35 -6.04 9.76 -6.24
CA ARG A 35 -6.89 8.57 -6.33
C ARG A 35 -6.13 7.27 -6.63
N LEU A 36 -4.80 7.31 -6.67
CA LEU A 36 -3.97 6.14 -6.89
C LEU A 36 -3.51 5.55 -5.56
N LEU A 37 -3.72 4.25 -5.38
CA LEU A 37 -3.20 3.45 -4.29
C LEU A 37 -2.35 2.32 -4.88
N VAL A 38 -1.12 2.14 -4.40
CA VAL A 38 -0.24 1.05 -4.79
C VAL A 38 0.23 0.29 -3.57
N THR A 39 0.31 -1.03 -3.69
CA THR A 39 0.84 -1.94 -2.66
C THR A 39 1.84 -2.90 -3.31
N SER A 40 2.88 -3.29 -2.58
CA SER A 40 3.84 -4.33 -2.97
C SER A 40 3.47 -5.70 -2.39
N PHE A 41 2.33 -5.80 -1.71
CA PHE A 41 1.83 -7.02 -1.09
C PHE A 41 0.41 -7.30 -1.57
N HIS A 42 -0.09 -8.47 -1.23
CA HIS A 42 -1.41 -8.98 -1.57
C HIS A 42 -2.38 -8.78 -0.39
N PRO A 43 -3.09 -7.64 -0.29
CA PRO A 43 -4.06 -7.43 0.78
C PRO A 43 -5.21 -8.45 0.74
N GLU A 44 -5.53 -9.00 -0.43
CA GLU A 44 -6.60 -9.97 -0.69
C GLU A 44 -6.32 -11.36 -0.13
N LEU A 45 -5.04 -11.71 0.09
CA LEU A 45 -4.65 -13.01 0.64
C LEU A 45 -4.70 -13.03 2.18
N SER A 46 -5.01 -11.89 2.80
CA SER A 46 -5.19 -11.73 4.25
C SER A 46 -6.68 -11.65 4.58
N ARG A 47 -7.05 -12.05 5.81
CA ARG A 47 -8.41 -11.81 6.35
C ARG A 47 -8.61 -10.38 6.89
N ASP A 48 -7.55 -9.58 6.89
CA ASP A 48 -7.54 -8.19 7.35
C ASP A 48 -7.94 -7.25 6.21
N LEU A 49 -9.10 -6.61 6.34
CA LEU A 49 -9.73 -5.83 5.27
C LEU A 49 -9.33 -4.36 5.24
N ARG A 50 -8.49 -3.88 6.17
CA ARG A 50 -8.24 -2.44 6.35
C ARG A 50 -7.71 -1.73 5.10
N PHE A 51 -6.92 -2.40 4.25
CA PHE A 51 -6.47 -1.82 2.98
C PHE A 51 -7.58 -1.71 1.92
N HIS A 52 -8.54 -2.65 1.93
CA HIS A 52 -9.73 -2.57 1.08
C HIS A 52 -10.66 -1.47 1.58
N GLU A 53 -10.88 -1.37 2.88
CA GLU A 53 -11.65 -0.28 3.52
C GLU A 53 -11.05 1.09 3.20
N TYR A 54 -9.73 1.23 3.37
CA TYR A 54 -9.00 2.44 3.00
C TYR A 54 -9.19 2.82 1.52
N PHE A 55 -9.11 1.85 0.61
CA PHE A 55 -9.38 2.10 -0.80
C PHE A 55 -10.82 2.57 -1.05
N LEU A 56 -11.82 1.98 -0.38
CA LEU A 56 -13.21 2.41 -0.50
C LEU A 56 -13.45 3.82 0.05
N GLU A 57 -12.75 4.20 1.12
CA GLU A 57 -12.77 5.58 1.63
C GLU A 57 -12.23 6.56 0.60
N MET A 58 -11.12 6.25 -0.08
CA MET A 58 -10.56 7.08 -1.17
C MET A 58 -11.53 7.25 -2.34
N VAL A 59 -12.40 6.27 -2.62
CA VAL A 59 -13.41 6.35 -3.69
C VAL A 59 -14.57 7.27 -3.32
N ARG A 60 -14.91 7.36 -2.02
CA ARG A 60 -16.01 8.20 -1.51
C ARG A 60 -15.65 9.69 -1.44
N SER A 61 -14.36 10.03 -1.49
CA SER A 61 -13.83 11.41 -1.48
C SER A 61 -13.59 11.99 -2.87
#